data_AF-A0A4U5NYY5-F1
#
_entry.id   AF-A0A4U5NYY5-F1
#
_cell.length_a   1.000
_cell.length_b   1.000
_cell.length_c   1.000
_cell.angle_alpha   90.00
_cell.angle_beta   90.00
_cell.angle_gamma   90.00
#
_symmetry.space_group_name_H-M   'P 1'
#
loop_
_entity.id
_entity.type
_entity.pdbx_description
1 polymer ?
#
loop_
_entity_poly.entity_id
_entity_poly.type
_entity_poly.pdbx_seq_one_letter_code
_entity_poly.pdbx_strand_id
1 'polypeptide(L)'
;MLLVFVLFLGTALAEEDRCLEPRDPGPCQYYNKKWFWDVQDETCKEFHYGGCLGSRNRFNSKQECMKQCIYKLHNPIAVPDLCLLDPDPGHCDDDRIGQWWFHFDPETGECDKFFYYGCGGNDNRFYSLYQCRKVCGERLAPQIACDRCDIRSSFCKAHSKYNYTCECRMGYEKNAHDECIDIDECRQTTSDCHKNAWCTNTMGSYRCECMAGYVGDGKECTFVGLGRSSYDCSQCSPKATCTEGVCQCKKGFRGDGFNCTDVNECYDSTPPCDPNAECRNTDGSYVCECLPGYGGNGFNCSTVKNSCLDKFDRNYMEQCGSEAWREHYYLDHETKRCSMFWYDGCPGTSRNIFSSLSTCEEMCEQTNVLTRARKFWENGLRAEIVGLET
;
A
#
# COMPACT_ATOMS: atom_id res chain seq x y z
N MET A 1 -25.29 47.67 -37.66
CA MET A 1 -24.01 48.08 -37.04
C MET A 1 -24.19 48.09 -35.53
N LEU A 2 -23.86 46.99 -34.85
CA LEU A 2 -23.67 46.97 -33.40
C LEU A 2 -22.17 46.81 -33.16
N LEU A 3 -21.55 47.81 -32.54
CA LEU A 3 -20.15 47.82 -32.14
C LEU A 3 -20.02 47.10 -30.79
N VAL A 4 -19.30 45.99 -30.79
CA VAL A 4 -18.91 45.24 -29.59
C VAL A 4 -17.70 45.92 -28.96
N PHE A 5 -17.85 46.35 -27.71
CA PHE A 5 -16.74 46.72 -26.82
C PHE A 5 -15.96 45.47 -26.45
N VAL A 6 -14.67 45.40 -26.80
CA VAL A 6 -13.72 44.44 -26.22
C VAL A 6 -12.79 45.20 -25.29
N LEU A 7 -13.00 45.01 -24.00
CA LEU A 7 -12.09 45.40 -22.93
C LEU A 7 -10.84 44.50 -22.99
N PHE A 8 -9.69 45.07 -23.33
CA PHE A 8 -8.40 44.46 -22.99
C PHE A 8 -8.09 44.80 -21.53
N LEU A 9 -8.37 43.86 -20.62
CA LEU A 9 -7.76 43.83 -19.30
C LEU A 9 -6.35 43.25 -19.45
N GLY A 10 -5.34 44.08 -19.21
CA GLY A 10 -3.96 43.63 -19.09
C GLY A 10 -3.81 42.64 -17.93
N THR A 11 -3.34 41.45 -18.24
CA THR A 11 -2.92 40.44 -17.26
C THR A 11 -1.66 40.94 -16.55
N ALA A 12 -1.75 41.13 -15.23
CA ALA A 12 -0.59 41.28 -14.37
C ALA A 12 0.29 40.02 -14.49
N LEU A 13 1.59 40.22 -14.69
CA LEU A 13 2.60 39.16 -14.70
C LEU A 13 2.62 38.49 -13.32
N ALA A 14 2.27 37.20 -13.25
CA ALA A 14 2.49 36.37 -12.07
C ALA A 14 3.99 36.07 -11.96
N GLU A 15 4.64 36.46 -10.86
CA GLU A 15 5.98 35.96 -10.53
C GLU A 15 5.92 34.45 -10.32
N GLU A 16 6.82 33.74 -10.98
CA GLU A 16 6.88 32.28 -11.06
C GLU A 16 7.32 31.70 -9.70
N ASP A 17 6.39 31.07 -8.97
CA ASP A 17 6.63 30.56 -7.62
C ASP A 17 7.47 29.28 -7.63
N ARG A 18 8.67 29.34 -7.04
CA ARG A 18 9.63 28.23 -7.00
C ARG A 18 9.08 26.94 -6.38
N CYS A 19 8.06 27.04 -5.51
CA CYS A 19 7.44 25.87 -4.88
C CYS A 19 6.49 25.12 -5.84
N LEU A 20 6.06 25.75 -6.93
CA LEU A 20 5.19 25.16 -7.95
C LEU A 20 5.98 24.55 -9.12
N GLU A 21 7.29 24.81 -9.18
CA GLU A 21 8.15 24.19 -10.19
C GLU A 21 8.25 22.66 -9.97
N PRO A 22 8.27 21.85 -11.05
CA PRO A 22 8.46 20.42 -10.93
C PRO A 22 9.86 20.09 -10.40
N ARG A 23 10.02 18.95 -9.75
CA ARG A 23 11.35 18.46 -9.36
C ARG A 23 12.20 18.18 -10.61
N ASP A 24 13.44 18.66 -10.60
CA ASP A 24 14.38 18.41 -11.69
C ASP A 24 15.82 18.21 -11.13
N PRO A 25 16.37 16.98 -11.21
CA PRO A 25 17.73 16.64 -10.81
C PRO A 25 18.84 17.34 -11.60
N GLY A 26 18.54 17.84 -12.81
CA GLY A 26 19.54 18.34 -13.74
C GLY A 26 20.38 17.24 -14.40
N PRO A 27 21.23 17.59 -15.39
CA PRO A 27 21.93 16.62 -16.23
C PRO A 27 23.29 16.13 -15.68
N CYS A 28 23.81 16.74 -14.61
CA CYS A 28 25.09 16.32 -14.01
C CYS A 28 24.96 15.07 -13.13
N GLN A 29 26.09 14.38 -12.90
CA GLN A 29 26.14 13.10 -12.16
C GLN A 29 26.88 13.23 -10.80
N TYR A 30 26.64 14.31 -10.07
CA TYR A 30 27.15 14.52 -8.72
C TYR A 30 26.01 14.33 -7.71
N TYR A 31 26.10 13.32 -6.84
CA TYR A 31 24.97 12.90 -6.00
C TYR A 31 24.89 13.70 -4.69
N ASN A 32 23.92 14.61 -4.58
CA ASN A 32 23.57 15.23 -3.29
C ASN A 32 22.10 15.04 -2.96
N LYS A 33 21.83 14.67 -1.70
CA LYS A 33 20.48 14.65 -1.17
C LYS A 33 19.99 16.09 -0.97
N LYS A 34 18.84 16.42 -1.56
CA LYS A 34 18.14 17.70 -1.44
C LYS A 34 16.65 17.45 -1.18
N TRP A 35 15.91 18.51 -0.88
CA TRP A 35 14.48 18.47 -0.58
C TRP A 35 13.70 19.27 -1.63
N PHE A 36 12.48 18.86 -1.95
CA PHE A 36 11.56 19.59 -2.82
C PHE A 36 10.15 19.57 -2.24
N TRP A 37 9.34 20.57 -2.57
CA TRP A 37 7.94 20.65 -2.20
C TRP A 37 7.08 19.87 -3.20
N ASP A 38 6.36 18.88 -2.70
CA ASP A 38 5.38 18.14 -3.49
C ASP A 38 4.00 18.80 -3.31
N VAL A 39 3.46 19.34 -4.40
CA VAL A 39 2.17 20.03 -4.39
C VAL A 39 0.99 19.07 -4.24
N GLN A 40 1.13 17.80 -4.67
CA GLN A 40 0.06 16.81 -4.55
C GLN A 40 -0.09 16.30 -3.11
N ASP A 41 1.05 16.10 -2.46
CA ASP A 41 1.10 15.57 -1.09
C ASP A 41 1.27 16.66 -0.03
N GLU A 42 1.28 17.93 -0.43
CA GLU A 42 1.53 19.11 0.43
C GLU A 42 2.66 18.91 1.45
N THR A 43 3.75 18.28 1.02
CA THR A 43 4.86 17.89 1.91
C THR A 43 6.22 18.03 1.23
N CYS A 44 7.25 18.31 2.04
CA CYS A 44 8.63 18.29 1.57
C CYS A 44 9.18 16.86 1.53
N LYS A 45 9.57 16.41 0.33
CA LYS A 45 10.18 15.11 0.06
C LYS A 45 11.64 15.24 -0.35
N GLU A 46 12.41 14.17 -0.17
CA GLU A 46 13.81 14.13 -0.58
C GLU A 46 13.98 13.71 -2.04
N PHE A 47 14.98 14.25 -2.72
CA PHE A 47 15.39 13.84 -4.06
C PHE A 47 16.90 13.96 -4.26
N HIS A 48 17.40 13.26 -5.28
CA HIS A 48 18.80 13.36 -5.69
C HIS A 48 18.97 14.48 -6.69
N TYR A 49 19.84 15.44 -6.36
CA TYR A 49 20.24 16.51 -7.26
C TYR A 49 21.61 16.21 -7.84
N GLY A 50 21.72 16.25 -9.17
CA GLY A 50 22.90 15.89 -9.96
C GLY A 50 24.05 16.90 -9.92
N GLY A 51 23.88 18.03 -9.24
CA GLY A 51 24.96 18.99 -8.96
C GLY A 51 25.09 20.15 -9.96
N CYS A 52 24.30 20.18 -11.03
CA CYS A 52 24.20 21.35 -11.91
C CYS A 52 22.79 21.51 -12.52
N LEU A 53 22.43 22.75 -12.87
CA LEU A 53 21.13 23.12 -13.47
C LEU A 53 19.92 22.65 -12.63
N GLY A 54 18.79 22.35 -13.27
CA GLY A 54 17.58 21.86 -12.59
C GLY A 54 16.67 22.96 -12.02
N SER A 55 15.65 22.51 -11.31
CA SER A 55 14.53 23.31 -10.80
C SER A 55 14.88 24.09 -9.53
N ARG A 56 14.21 25.23 -9.32
CA ARG A 56 14.30 26.03 -8.09
C ARG A 56 13.51 25.43 -6.94
N ASN A 57 12.66 24.44 -7.19
CA ASN A 57 12.02 23.64 -6.14
C ASN A 57 13.03 22.66 -5.52
N ARG A 58 14.05 23.23 -4.85
CA ARG A 58 15.20 22.52 -4.32
C ARG A 58 15.75 23.23 -3.09
N PHE A 59 15.84 22.51 -1.98
CA PHE A 59 16.23 23.01 -0.67
C PHE A 59 17.29 22.12 -0.03
N ASN A 60 18.11 22.69 0.85
CA ASN A 60 19.21 21.98 1.49
C ASN A 60 18.74 21.15 2.69
N SER A 61 17.62 21.52 3.32
CA SER A 61 17.02 20.78 4.42
C SER A 61 15.49 20.70 4.32
N LYS A 62 14.90 19.68 4.98
CA LYS A 62 13.44 19.56 5.12
C LYS A 62 12.86 20.81 5.78
N GLN A 63 13.53 21.35 6.79
CA GLN A 63 13.07 22.52 7.52
C GLN A 63 13.05 23.79 6.65
N GLU A 64 14.05 23.98 5.80
CA GLU A 64 14.10 25.09 4.83
C GLU A 64 12.97 25.00 3.81
N CYS A 65 12.74 23.80 3.24
CA CYS A 65 11.64 23.54 2.32
C CYS A 65 10.28 23.83 2.96
N MET A 66 10.04 23.33 4.18
CA MET A 66 8.79 23.57 4.89
C MET A 66 8.63 25.06 5.20
N LYS A 67 9.69 25.76 5.61
CA LYS A 67 9.65 27.21 5.84
C LYS A 67 9.28 28.00 4.59
N GLN A 68 9.83 27.66 3.43
CA GLN A 68 9.59 28.44 2.21
C GLN A 68 8.26 28.11 1.52
N CYS A 69 7.79 26.86 1.58
CA CYS A 69 6.59 26.44 0.84
C CYS A 69 5.33 26.26 1.70
N ILE A 70 5.44 25.90 2.99
CA ILE A 70 4.26 25.85 3.90
C ILE A 70 3.90 27.24 4.44
N TYR A 71 4.87 28.03 4.91
CA TYR A 71 4.56 29.32 5.54
C TYR A 71 4.09 30.39 4.55
N LYS A 72 4.41 30.25 3.26
CA LYS A 72 3.94 31.16 2.19
C LYS A 72 2.42 31.09 1.98
N LEU A 73 1.78 29.98 2.32
CA LEU A 73 0.32 29.77 2.11
C LEU A 73 -0.57 30.45 3.17
N HIS A 74 -0.04 30.79 4.36
CA HIS A 74 -0.89 31.21 5.49
C HIS A 74 -0.60 32.61 6.06
N ASN A 75 0.40 33.32 5.52
CA ASN A 75 0.59 34.74 5.83
C ASN A 75 1.18 35.46 4.61
N PRO A 76 0.41 36.23 3.83
CA PRO A 76 0.92 36.97 2.68
C PRO A 76 1.88 38.13 3.04
N ILE A 77 2.42 38.18 4.26
CA ILE A 77 3.37 39.19 4.72
C ILE A 77 4.45 38.54 5.62
N ALA A 78 5.33 37.70 5.08
CA ALA A 78 6.47 37.18 5.83
C ALA A 78 7.75 37.34 5.00
N VAL A 79 8.59 38.29 5.43
CA VAL A 79 9.96 38.62 4.97
C VAL A 79 10.15 38.70 3.44
N PRO A 80 10.28 39.90 2.85
CA PRO A 80 10.53 40.05 1.40
C PRO A 80 11.71 39.18 0.93
N ASP A 81 11.62 38.58 -0.27
CA ASP A 81 12.64 37.67 -0.82
C ASP A 81 14.04 38.28 -0.84
N LEU A 82 14.15 39.60 -1.01
CA LEU A 82 15.41 40.34 -0.90
C LEU A 82 16.10 40.17 0.47
N CYS A 83 15.36 40.00 1.56
CA CYS A 83 15.92 39.85 2.91
C CYS A 83 16.45 38.42 3.14
N LEU A 84 16.21 37.49 2.21
CA LEU A 84 16.67 36.10 2.30
C LEU A 84 17.98 35.86 1.52
N LEU A 85 18.51 36.87 0.85
CA LEU A 85 19.76 36.76 0.08
C LEU A 85 20.96 36.88 1.00
N ASP A 86 21.99 36.06 0.81
CA ASP A 86 23.26 36.23 1.53
C ASP A 86 23.88 37.61 1.23
N PRO A 87 24.61 38.24 2.17
CA PRO A 87 25.27 39.51 1.90
C PRO A 87 26.30 39.35 0.77
N ASP A 88 26.18 40.16 -0.27
CA ASP A 88 27.13 40.20 -1.39
C ASP A 88 27.96 41.50 -1.35
N PRO A 89 29.25 41.41 -0.95
CA PRO A 89 30.18 42.55 -0.93
C PRO A 89 30.40 43.22 -2.28
N GLY A 90 30.06 42.54 -3.38
CA GLY A 90 30.38 42.97 -4.74
C GLY A 90 31.85 42.76 -5.10
N HIS A 91 32.13 42.50 -6.37
CA HIS A 91 33.50 42.36 -6.88
C HIS A 91 33.79 43.45 -7.90
N CYS A 92 34.78 44.29 -7.63
CA CYS A 92 35.19 45.39 -8.49
C CYS A 92 36.68 45.23 -8.85
N ASP A 93 37.02 45.38 -10.13
CA ASP A 93 38.41 45.32 -10.62
C ASP A 93 39.25 46.56 -10.28
N ASP A 94 38.64 47.60 -9.69
CA ASP A 94 39.26 48.90 -9.42
C ASP A 94 39.06 49.30 -7.95
N ASP A 95 40.10 49.89 -7.34
CA ASP A 95 40.26 50.21 -5.91
C ASP A 95 39.34 51.36 -5.46
N ARG A 96 38.01 51.16 -5.58
CA ARG A 96 37.03 52.10 -5.05
C ARG A 96 36.92 51.98 -3.53
N ILE A 97 36.74 53.12 -2.88
CA ILE A 97 36.58 53.25 -1.43
C ILE A 97 35.26 52.57 -1.01
N GLY A 98 35.34 51.30 -0.62
CA GLY A 98 34.23 50.54 -0.06
C GLY A 98 33.73 51.15 1.25
N GLN A 99 32.49 50.85 1.62
CA GLN A 99 31.83 51.39 2.82
C GLN A 99 31.07 50.30 3.58
N TRP A 100 30.76 50.58 4.85
CA TRP A 100 29.95 49.69 5.68
C TRP A 100 28.45 49.86 5.40
N TRP A 101 27.79 48.75 5.09
CA TRP A 101 26.36 48.63 4.85
C TRP A 101 25.76 47.60 5.82
N PHE A 102 24.44 47.43 5.78
CA PHE A 102 23.71 46.47 6.60
C PHE A 102 23.00 45.44 5.74
N HIS A 103 22.91 44.20 6.21
CA HIS A 103 22.10 43.13 5.61
C HIS A 103 21.24 42.49 6.70
N PHE A 104 20.13 41.87 6.32
CA PHE A 104 19.35 41.04 7.22
C PHE A 104 19.92 39.62 7.23
N ASP A 105 20.14 39.06 8.41
CA ASP A 105 20.50 37.67 8.58
C ASP A 105 19.23 36.86 8.92
N PRO A 106 18.74 36.00 8.01
CA PRO A 106 17.55 35.20 8.26
C PRO A 106 17.78 34.07 9.28
N GLU A 107 19.02 33.70 9.59
CA GLU A 107 19.34 32.69 10.60
C GLU A 107 19.19 33.25 12.01
N THR A 108 19.70 34.46 12.24
CA THR A 108 19.61 35.15 13.55
C THR A 108 18.38 36.04 13.68
N GLY A 109 17.80 36.48 12.57
CA GLY A 109 16.71 37.45 12.52
C GLY A 109 17.15 38.89 12.80
N GLU A 110 18.47 39.16 12.78
CA GLU A 110 19.04 40.48 13.06
C GLU A 110 19.54 41.18 11.79
N CYS A 111 19.90 42.46 11.94
CA CYS A 111 20.46 43.27 10.86
C CYS A 111 21.92 43.57 11.16
N ASP A 112 22.82 42.90 10.47
CA ASP A 112 24.27 42.94 10.68
C ASP A 112 24.99 43.82 9.66
N LYS A 113 26.21 44.25 10.01
CA LYS A 113 27.05 45.08 9.13
C LYS A 113 27.93 44.23 8.23
N PHE A 114 28.02 44.61 6.96
CA PHE A 114 29.00 44.06 6.02
C PHE A 114 29.68 45.18 5.21
N PHE A 115 30.87 44.88 4.67
CA PHE A 115 31.64 45.82 3.87
C PHE A 115 31.32 45.64 2.38
N TYR A 116 30.88 46.69 1.72
CA TYR A 116 30.49 46.68 0.30
C TYR A 116 31.47 47.51 -0.54
N TYR A 117 32.02 46.92 -1.60
CA TYR A 117 33.11 47.49 -2.42
C TYR A 117 32.65 48.51 -3.47
N GLY A 118 31.35 48.77 -3.59
CA GLY A 118 30.82 49.89 -4.37
C GLY A 118 30.33 49.55 -5.78
N CYS A 119 30.43 48.29 -6.22
CA CYS A 119 29.82 47.81 -7.45
C CYS A 119 29.28 46.37 -7.29
N GLY A 120 28.25 46.01 -8.07
CA GLY A 120 27.60 44.71 -7.96
C GLY A 120 26.71 44.57 -6.72
N GLY A 121 26.74 43.40 -6.09
CA GLY A 121 25.93 43.08 -4.91
C GLY A 121 24.51 42.66 -5.24
N ASN A 122 23.71 42.48 -4.18
CA ASN A 122 22.29 42.14 -4.27
C ASN A 122 21.42 43.08 -3.41
N ASP A 123 20.12 42.78 -3.36
CA ASP A 123 19.11 43.64 -2.71
C ASP A 123 19.05 43.50 -1.18
N ASN A 124 19.74 42.53 -0.57
CA ASN A 124 19.89 42.46 0.90
C ASN A 124 20.97 43.44 1.39
N ARG A 125 20.81 44.71 1.01
CA ARG A 125 21.82 45.74 1.22
C ARG A 125 21.15 47.07 1.56
N PHE A 126 21.33 47.48 2.80
CA PHE A 126 20.70 48.66 3.39
C PHE A 126 21.77 49.66 3.85
N TYR A 127 21.56 50.94 3.56
CA TYR A 127 22.55 51.97 3.92
C TYR A 127 22.52 52.29 5.43
N SER A 128 21.49 51.84 6.15
CA SER A 128 21.35 52.06 7.59
C SER A 128 20.66 50.88 8.30
N LEU A 129 21.04 50.68 9.57
CA LEU A 129 20.41 49.72 10.47
C LEU A 129 18.89 49.94 10.57
N TYR A 130 18.46 51.21 10.61
CA TYR A 130 17.05 51.57 10.67
C TYR A 130 16.30 51.10 9.42
N GLN A 131 16.87 51.29 8.23
CA GLN A 131 16.25 50.84 6.98
C GLN A 131 16.19 49.32 6.91
N CYS A 132 17.27 48.61 7.27
CA CYS A 132 17.28 47.15 7.34
C CYS A 132 16.20 46.62 8.28
N ARG A 133 16.14 47.17 9.50
CA ARG A 133 15.12 46.79 10.49
C ARG A 133 13.73 47.13 9.98
N LYS A 134 13.47 48.32 9.45
CA LYS A 134 12.13 48.67 8.94
C LYS A 134 11.64 47.74 7.82
N VAL A 135 12.54 47.33 6.92
CA VAL A 135 12.19 46.50 5.76
C VAL A 135 12.12 45.02 6.12
N CYS A 136 13.05 44.52 6.94
CA CYS A 136 13.20 43.10 7.25
C CYS A 136 12.94 42.73 8.73
N GLY A 137 13.23 43.61 9.70
CA GLY A 137 13.16 43.36 11.15
C GLY A 137 11.91 43.85 11.93
N GLU A 138 11.22 44.92 11.52
CA GLU A 138 10.02 45.48 12.19
C GLU A 138 8.76 44.68 11.87
N ARG A 139 8.85 43.70 10.95
CA ARG A 139 7.83 42.65 10.79
C ARG A 139 7.94 41.54 11.85
N LEU A 140 8.91 41.63 12.76
CA LEU A 140 9.21 40.63 13.80
C LEU A 140 9.13 41.14 15.27
N ALA A 141 8.44 42.26 15.56
CA ALA A 141 7.68 42.58 16.82
C ALA A 141 7.53 44.12 17.04
N PRO A 142 6.45 44.65 17.69
CA PRO A 142 5.37 43.97 18.41
C PRO A 142 3.92 44.43 18.08
N GLN A 143 2.99 43.47 18.06
CA GLN A 143 1.64 43.64 18.61
C GLN A 143 1.57 42.72 19.85
N ILE A 144 2.17 43.19 20.96
CA ILE A 144 2.58 42.50 22.22
C ILE A 144 1.54 41.58 22.91
N ALA A 145 0.33 41.45 22.40
CA ALA A 145 -0.59 40.45 22.90
C ALA A 145 -0.18 39.03 22.44
N CYS A 146 0.10 38.80 21.16
CA CYS A 146 0.14 37.42 20.64
C CYS A 146 1.50 36.70 20.67
N ASP A 147 2.59 37.39 21.03
CA ASP A 147 3.97 36.88 20.90
C ASP A 147 4.31 35.75 21.90
N ARG A 148 3.50 35.56 22.94
CA ARG A 148 3.68 34.47 23.93
C ARG A 148 2.95 33.18 23.54
N CYS A 149 2.14 33.18 22.50
CA CYS A 149 1.48 31.96 22.03
C CYS A 149 2.47 31.17 21.16
N ASP A 150 2.61 29.86 21.43
CA ASP A 150 3.33 28.99 20.49
C ASP A 150 2.51 28.86 19.21
N ILE A 151 2.98 29.50 18.14
CA ILE A 151 2.28 29.55 16.86
C ILE A 151 2.13 28.17 16.19
N ARG A 152 2.93 27.17 16.60
CA ARG A 152 2.88 25.79 16.08
C ARG A 152 1.70 25.01 16.63
N SER A 153 1.41 25.16 17.93
CA SER A 153 0.34 24.44 18.64
C SER A 153 -0.90 25.28 18.91
N SER A 154 -0.82 26.59 18.77
CA SER A 154 -1.90 27.53 19.09
C SER A 154 -2.04 28.65 18.06
N PHE A 155 -3.20 29.31 18.06
CA PHE A 155 -3.42 30.57 17.39
C PHE A 155 -3.87 31.61 18.42
N CYS A 156 -3.47 32.86 18.17
CA CYS A 156 -3.83 33.94 19.06
C CYS A 156 -5.20 34.51 18.69
N LYS A 157 -6.08 34.60 19.67
CA LYS A 157 -7.36 35.31 19.56
C LYS A 157 -7.31 36.57 20.42
N ALA A 158 -7.14 37.71 19.77
CA ALA A 158 -7.13 39.00 20.43
C ALA A 158 -8.55 39.46 20.76
N HIS A 159 -8.81 39.77 22.02
CA HIS A 159 -10.07 40.39 22.48
C HIS A 159 -9.92 41.91 22.61
N SER A 160 -8.71 42.41 22.84
CA SER A 160 -8.36 43.84 22.83
C SER A 160 -6.86 44.04 22.58
N LYS A 161 -6.39 45.29 22.58
CA LYS A 161 -4.96 45.65 22.43
C LYS A 161 -4.05 45.02 23.51
N TYR A 162 -4.61 44.67 24.68
CA TYR A 162 -3.86 44.11 25.82
C TYR A 162 -4.45 42.80 26.35
N ASN A 163 -5.51 42.28 25.73
CA ASN A 163 -6.19 41.06 26.16
C ASN A 163 -6.28 40.08 24.98
N TYR A 164 -5.77 38.88 25.19
CA TYR A 164 -5.77 37.81 24.19
C TYR A 164 -5.82 36.46 24.89
N THR A 165 -6.27 35.46 24.14
CA THR A 165 -6.22 34.06 24.56
C THR A 165 -5.53 33.26 23.49
N CYS A 166 -4.58 32.40 23.87
CA CYS A 166 -4.05 31.37 22.97
C CYS A 166 -5.10 30.24 22.91
N GLU A 167 -5.70 30.06 21.75
CA GLU A 167 -6.60 28.94 21.48
C GLU A 167 -5.78 27.85 20.79
N CYS A 168 -5.89 26.61 21.27
CA CYS A 168 -5.13 25.51 20.69
C CYS A 168 -5.64 25.20 19.28
N ARG A 169 -4.71 24.85 18.40
CA ARG A 169 -5.05 24.34 17.07
C ARG A 169 -5.68 22.96 17.19
N MET A 170 -6.38 22.55 16.14
CA MET A 170 -6.88 21.18 16.04
C MET A 170 -5.73 20.18 16.24
N GLY A 171 -5.95 19.13 17.03
CA GLY A 171 -4.91 18.18 17.45
C GLY A 171 -4.09 18.60 18.68
N TYR A 172 -4.42 19.73 19.33
CA TYR A 172 -3.76 20.19 20.55
C TYR A 172 -4.76 20.49 21.67
N GLU A 173 -4.40 20.21 22.91
CA GLU A 173 -5.20 20.50 24.10
C GLU A 173 -4.43 21.33 25.14
N LYS A 174 -5.15 22.02 26.01
CA LYS A 174 -4.53 22.81 27.08
C LYS A 174 -4.17 21.94 28.26
N ASN A 175 -2.92 22.04 28.72
CA ASN A 175 -2.48 21.44 29.97
C ASN A 175 -2.88 22.30 31.18
N ALA A 176 -2.50 21.86 32.40
CA ALA A 176 -2.76 22.57 33.65
C ALA A 176 -2.11 23.99 33.75
N HIS A 177 -1.20 24.32 32.83
CA HIS A 177 -0.49 25.60 32.75
C HIS A 177 -0.95 26.47 31.56
N ASP A 178 -2.11 26.17 30.96
CA ASP A 178 -2.66 26.89 29.79
C ASP A 178 -1.80 26.79 28.50
N GLU A 179 -0.88 25.82 28.43
CA GLU A 179 -0.05 25.57 27.25
C GLU A 179 -0.71 24.54 26.34
N CYS A 180 -0.64 24.75 25.03
CA CYS A 180 -1.16 23.82 24.03
C CYS A 180 -0.17 22.69 23.79
N ILE A 181 -0.50 21.51 24.30
CA ILE A 181 0.24 20.27 24.11
C ILE A 181 -0.42 19.41 23.06
N ASP A 182 0.40 18.64 22.36
CA ASP A 182 -0.04 17.69 21.34
C ASP A 182 -0.97 16.63 21.96
N ILE A 183 -2.11 16.38 21.32
CA ILE A 183 -3.00 15.29 21.71
C ILE A 183 -2.44 14.02 21.10
N ASP A 184 -1.98 13.08 21.92
CA ASP A 184 -1.57 11.77 21.42
C ASP A 184 -2.81 10.90 21.13
N GLU A 185 -3.38 11.02 19.93
CA GLU A 185 -4.62 10.33 19.57
C GLU A 185 -4.46 8.81 19.57
N CYS A 186 -3.23 8.31 19.38
CA CYS A 186 -2.91 6.89 19.45
C CYS A 186 -3.01 6.34 20.89
N ARG A 187 -2.68 7.14 21.91
CA ARG A 187 -2.81 6.76 23.33
C ARG A 187 -4.20 7.00 23.89
N GLN A 188 -4.88 8.04 23.42
CA GLN A 188 -6.21 8.41 23.90
C GLN A 188 -7.34 7.61 23.24
N THR A 189 -7.03 6.67 22.34
CA THR A 189 -7.99 5.85 21.55
C THR A 189 -8.98 6.67 20.70
N THR A 190 -8.60 7.91 20.38
CA THR A 190 -9.37 8.82 19.52
C THR A 190 -8.89 8.78 18.07
N SER A 191 -7.86 7.98 17.76
CA SER A 191 -7.40 7.76 16.39
C SER A 191 -8.42 6.97 15.56
N ASP A 192 -8.75 7.45 14.36
CA ASP A 192 -9.58 6.77 13.36
C ASP A 192 -8.76 5.74 12.54
N CYS A 193 -7.69 5.17 13.10
CA CYS A 193 -6.91 4.16 12.40
C CYS A 193 -7.69 2.85 12.28
N HIS A 194 -7.50 2.15 11.16
CA HIS A 194 -8.05 0.82 11.01
C HIS A 194 -7.51 -0.09 12.13
N LYS A 195 -8.32 -1.06 12.58
CA LYS A 195 -7.89 -2.06 13.59
C LYS A 195 -6.62 -2.85 13.21
N ASN A 196 -6.33 -2.92 11.91
CA ASN A 196 -5.15 -3.59 11.35
C ASN A 196 -4.11 -2.57 10.85
N ALA A 197 -4.04 -1.38 11.45
CA ALA A 197 -3.04 -0.36 11.19
C ALA A 197 -2.30 0.03 12.47
N TRP A 198 -1.01 0.31 12.37
CA TRP A 198 -0.25 0.98 13.41
C TRP A 198 -0.55 2.47 13.40
N CYS A 199 -0.92 3.01 14.57
CA CYS A 199 -1.03 4.45 14.78
C CYS A 199 0.34 4.99 15.20
N THR A 200 0.80 6.05 14.54
CA THR A 200 1.98 6.81 14.96
C THR A 200 1.62 8.27 15.14
N ASN A 201 1.77 8.73 16.39
CA ASN A 201 1.52 10.12 16.75
C ASN A 201 2.50 11.07 16.07
N THR A 202 2.03 12.24 15.66
CA THR A 202 2.81 13.33 15.06
C THR A 202 2.35 14.66 15.66
N MET A 203 3.15 15.72 15.61
CA MET A 203 2.72 16.98 16.23
C MET A 203 1.52 17.59 15.49
N GLY A 204 0.37 17.63 16.17
CA GLY A 204 -0.93 18.13 15.73
C GLY A 204 -1.78 17.14 14.95
N SER A 205 -1.36 15.87 14.85
CA SER A 205 -2.08 14.84 14.10
C SER A 205 -1.52 13.45 14.35
N TYR A 206 -2.05 12.44 13.68
CA TYR A 206 -1.51 11.09 13.69
C TYR A 206 -1.52 10.52 12.28
N ARG A 207 -0.64 9.55 12.02
CA ARG A 207 -0.66 8.76 10.80
C ARG A 207 -0.98 7.30 11.11
N CYS A 208 -1.76 6.69 10.23
CA CYS A 208 -2.07 5.28 10.29
C CYS A 208 -1.32 4.57 9.17
N GLU A 209 -0.69 3.43 9.47
CA GLU A 209 -0.01 2.61 8.48
C GLU A 209 -0.46 1.17 8.62
N CYS A 210 -0.95 0.55 7.55
CA CYS A 210 -1.44 -0.82 7.61
C CYS A 210 -0.34 -1.77 8.14
N MET A 211 -0.74 -2.66 9.05
CA MET A 211 0.15 -3.67 9.61
C MET A 211 0.62 -4.63 8.52
N ALA A 212 1.73 -5.33 8.77
CA ALA A 212 2.24 -6.34 7.86
C ALA A 212 1.16 -7.34 7.43
N GLY A 213 1.08 -7.59 6.12
CA GLY A 213 0.06 -8.45 5.52
C GLY A 213 -1.27 -7.77 5.19
N TYR A 214 -1.35 -6.45 5.35
CA TYR A 214 -2.50 -5.63 4.94
C TYR A 214 -2.08 -4.48 4.01
N VAL A 215 -2.97 -4.08 3.10
CA VAL A 215 -2.80 -2.91 2.21
C VAL A 215 -3.99 -1.97 2.33
N GLY A 216 -3.72 -0.68 2.20
CA GLY A 216 -4.73 0.38 2.24
C GLY A 216 -4.12 1.71 2.68
N ASP A 217 -4.97 2.65 3.07
CA ASP A 217 -4.58 4.02 3.47
C ASP A 217 -4.32 4.16 4.98
N GLY A 218 -4.35 3.05 5.72
CA GLY A 218 -4.19 3.02 7.17
C GLY A 218 -5.50 3.26 7.95
N LYS A 219 -6.54 3.83 7.32
CA LYS A 219 -7.89 3.94 7.90
C LYS A 219 -8.81 2.80 7.46
N GLU A 220 -8.58 2.30 6.25
CA GLU A 220 -9.11 1.05 5.72
C GLU A 220 -7.93 0.16 5.33
N CYS A 221 -7.84 -1.04 5.91
CA CYS A 221 -6.76 -1.98 5.60
C CYS A 221 -7.35 -3.35 5.24
N THR A 222 -7.09 -3.79 4.02
CA THR A 222 -7.52 -5.08 3.47
C THR A 222 -6.41 -6.09 3.55
N PHE A 223 -6.72 -7.34 3.92
CA PHE A 223 -5.71 -8.38 4.08
C PHE A 223 -5.20 -8.85 2.72
N VAL A 224 -3.87 -8.87 2.54
CA VAL A 224 -3.19 -9.27 1.29
C VAL A 224 -2.13 -10.36 1.48
N GLY A 225 -1.77 -10.75 2.71
CA GLY A 225 -0.90 -11.89 3.01
C GLY A 225 0.50 -11.54 3.52
N LEU A 226 1.08 -12.41 4.37
CA LEU A 226 2.36 -12.20 5.07
C LEU A 226 3.53 -12.84 4.28
N GLY A 227 4.53 -12.02 3.89
CA GLY A 227 5.79 -12.48 3.28
C GLY A 227 6.29 -11.54 2.18
N ARG A 228 7.13 -10.54 2.49
CA ARG A 228 7.68 -9.62 1.47
C ARG A 228 9.19 -9.80 1.28
N SER A 229 9.61 -10.02 0.03
CA SER A 229 10.98 -9.78 -0.41
C SER A 229 11.05 -8.40 -1.11
N SER A 230 12.22 -7.76 -1.15
CA SER A 230 12.38 -6.39 -1.68
C SER A 230 12.33 -6.32 -3.22
N TYR A 231 11.26 -6.84 -3.84
CA TYR A 231 11.09 -7.08 -5.30
C TYR A 231 11.89 -8.27 -5.88
N ASP A 232 12.73 -8.94 -5.11
CA ASP A 232 13.51 -10.09 -5.57
C ASP A 232 12.84 -11.43 -5.23
N CYS A 233 12.12 -12.01 -6.19
CA CYS A 233 11.39 -13.26 -6.01
C CYS A 233 12.29 -14.50 -5.88
N SER A 234 13.62 -14.38 -6.04
CA SER A 234 14.54 -15.53 -5.96
C SER A 234 14.62 -16.15 -4.57
N GLN A 235 14.20 -15.41 -3.54
CA GLN A 235 14.24 -15.84 -2.14
C GLN A 235 12.95 -16.55 -1.69
N CYS A 236 11.88 -16.54 -2.48
CA CYS A 236 10.63 -17.23 -2.12
C CYS A 236 10.83 -18.75 -2.07
N SER A 237 10.03 -19.43 -1.24
CA SER A 237 9.97 -20.89 -1.25
C SER A 237 9.58 -21.41 -2.66
N PRO A 238 10.11 -22.56 -3.13
CA PRO A 238 9.62 -23.22 -4.35
C PRO A 238 8.11 -23.53 -4.32
N LYS A 239 7.56 -23.64 -3.09
CA LYS A 239 6.14 -23.88 -2.80
C LYS A 239 5.35 -22.59 -2.59
N ALA A 240 5.91 -21.44 -2.96
CA ALA A 240 5.23 -20.14 -2.95
C ALA A 240 5.08 -19.56 -4.36
N THR A 241 4.12 -18.66 -4.51
CA THR A 241 3.90 -17.80 -5.67
C THR A 241 4.38 -16.40 -5.33
N CYS A 242 5.12 -15.76 -6.23
CA CYS A 242 5.56 -14.38 -6.06
C CYS A 242 4.68 -13.43 -6.89
N THR A 243 4.05 -12.46 -6.24
CA THR A 243 3.26 -11.41 -6.91
C THR A 243 3.71 -10.06 -6.37
N GLU A 244 4.24 -9.19 -7.23
CA GLU A 244 4.70 -7.83 -6.87
C GLU A 244 5.69 -7.78 -5.68
N GLY A 245 6.56 -8.80 -5.53
CA GLY A 245 7.53 -8.91 -4.44
C GLY A 245 6.98 -9.53 -3.15
N VAL A 246 5.75 -10.06 -3.18
CA VAL A 246 5.14 -10.78 -2.06
C VAL A 246 5.20 -12.29 -2.34
N CYS A 247 5.84 -13.04 -1.45
CA CYS A 247 5.85 -14.49 -1.48
C CYS A 247 4.62 -15.01 -0.73
N GLN A 248 3.74 -15.74 -1.41
CA GLN A 248 2.58 -16.36 -0.80
C GLN A 248 2.65 -17.88 -1.00
N CYS A 249 2.54 -18.66 0.08
CA CYS A 249 2.48 -20.12 -0.06
C CYS A 249 1.35 -20.54 -1.02
N LYS A 250 1.64 -21.48 -1.91
CA LYS A 250 0.65 -22.06 -2.83
C LYS A 250 -0.48 -22.71 -2.02
N LYS A 251 -1.65 -22.89 -2.63
CA LYS A 251 -2.76 -23.62 -2.02
C LYS A 251 -2.28 -25.01 -1.55
N GLY A 252 -2.70 -25.44 -0.36
CA GLY A 252 -2.24 -26.67 0.30
C GLY A 252 -0.97 -26.50 1.16
N PHE A 253 -0.37 -25.31 1.17
CA PHE A 253 0.80 -25.00 2.00
C PHE A 253 0.52 -23.85 2.97
N ARG A 254 1.17 -23.87 4.12
CA ARG A 254 1.12 -22.81 5.14
C ARG A 254 2.54 -22.36 5.51
N GLY A 255 2.68 -21.08 5.81
CA GLY A 255 3.96 -20.50 6.16
C GLY A 255 3.99 -18.99 5.95
N ASP A 256 5.19 -18.45 5.86
CA ASP A 256 5.48 -17.02 5.67
C ASP A 256 5.88 -16.68 4.22
N GLY A 257 5.68 -17.60 3.27
CA GLY A 257 6.06 -17.46 1.87
C GLY A 257 7.54 -17.78 1.56
N PHE A 258 8.41 -17.76 2.57
CA PHE A 258 9.82 -18.16 2.45
C PHE A 258 10.02 -19.61 2.90
N ASN A 259 9.27 -20.02 3.92
CA ASN A 259 9.20 -21.38 4.40
C ASN A 259 7.73 -21.84 4.37
N CYS A 260 7.39 -22.62 3.34
CA CYS A 260 6.06 -23.17 3.14
C CYS A 260 6.09 -24.66 3.45
N THR A 261 5.35 -25.04 4.49
CA THR A 261 5.16 -26.43 4.89
C THR A 261 3.81 -26.93 4.41
N ASP A 262 3.75 -28.20 4.05
CA ASP A 262 2.52 -28.86 3.66
C ASP A 262 1.46 -28.82 4.78
N VAL A 263 0.21 -28.57 4.41
CA VAL A 263 -0.91 -28.59 5.35
C VAL A 263 -1.56 -29.96 5.24
N ASN A 264 -1.59 -30.71 6.33
CA ASN A 264 -2.28 -31.99 6.32
C ASN A 264 -3.78 -31.81 6.53
N GLU A 265 -4.55 -31.79 5.44
CA GLU A 265 -6.01 -31.59 5.50
C GLU A 265 -6.76 -32.78 6.12
N CYS A 266 -6.14 -33.96 6.20
CA CYS A 266 -6.77 -35.13 6.84
C CYS A 266 -6.92 -35.00 8.36
N TYR A 267 -6.21 -34.06 8.99
CA TYR A 267 -6.33 -33.76 10.42
C TYR A 267 -7.14 -32.50 10.72
N ASP A 268 -7.81 -31.93 9.71
CA ASP A 268 -8.66 -30.76 9.93
C ASP A 268 -9.91 -31.12 10.76
N SER A 269 -10.42 -30.12 11.47
CA SER A 269 -11.63 -30.20 12.29
C SER A 269 -12.88 -30.62 11.50
N THR A 270 -12.89 -30.40 10.18
CA THR A 270 -13.88 -30.92 9.24
C THR A 270 -13.17 -31.82 8.22
N PRO A 271 -13.29 -33.15 8.33
CA PRO A 271 -12.66 -34.07 7.41
C PRO A 271 -13.07 -33.78 5.96
N PRO A 272 -12.13 -33.70 5.01
CA PRO A 272 -12.44 -33.24 3.65
C PRO A 272 -13.00 -34.33 2.73
N CYS A 273 -12.90 -35.61 3.13
CA CYS A 273 -13.35 -36.76 2.36
C CYS A 273 -14.74 -37.26 2.80
N ASP A 274 -15.37 -38.09 1.97
CA ASP A 274 -16.58 -38.82 2.36
C ASP A 274 -16.31 -39.67 3.63
N PRO A 275 -17.28 -39.85 4.54
CA PRO A 275 -17.13 -40.73 5.70
C PRO A 275 -16.74 -42.18 5.34
N ASN A 276 -17.06 -42.63 4.13
CA ASN A 276 -16.68 -43.95 3.60
C ASN A 276 -15.44 -43.88 2.69
N ALA A 277 -14.59 -42.87 2.85
CA ALA A 277 -13.31 -42.73 2.19
C ALA A 277 -12.15 -42.64 3.17
N GLU A 278 -11.00 -43.18 2.77
CA GLU A 278 -9.72 -42.97 3.42
C GLU A 278 -9.09 -41.66 2.89
N CYS A 279 -8.70 -40.77 3.80
CA CYS A 279 -7.94 -39.56 3.47
C CYS A 279 -6.44 -39.85 3.55
N ARG A 280 -5.71 -39.54 2.47
CA ARG A 280 -4.24 -39.64 2.42
C ARG A 280 -3.64 -38.28 2.10
N ASN A 281 -2.80 -37.79 2.99
CA ASN A 281 -2.10 -36.53 2.79
C ASN A 281 -1.01 -36.67 1.71
N THR A 282 -0.88 -35.68 0.85
CA THR A 282 0.12 -35.60 -0.22
C THR A 282 0.77 -34.21 -0.21
N ASP A 283 1.93 -34.04 -0.85
CA ASP A 283 2.61 -32.74 -0.79
C ASP A 283 1.82 -31.66 -1.58
N GLY A 284 1.22 -30.72 -0.86
CA GLY A 284 0.40 -29.62 -1.37
C GLY A 284 -1.07 -29.96 -1.58
N SER A 285 -1.52 -31.16 -1.20
CA SER A 285 -2.92 -31.58 -1.34
C SER A 285 -3.22 -32.86 -0.56
N TYR A 286 -4.40 -33.44 -0.78
CA TYR A 286 -4.79 -34.71 -0.20
C TYR A 286 -5.60 -35.50 -1.22
N VAL A 287 -5.57 -36.82 -1.06
CA VAL A 287 -6.31 -37.75 -1.92
C VAL A 287 -7.34 -38.47 -1.06
N CYS A 288 -8.59 -38.43 -1.49
CA CYS A 288 -9.67 -39.21 -0.92
C CYS A 288 -9.91 -40.46 -1.77
N GLU A 289 -9.96 -41.63 -1.14
CA GLU A 289 -10.22 -42.89 -1.82
C GLU A 289 -11.34 -43.66 -1.12
N CYS A 290 -12.36 -44.08 -1.88
CA CYS A 290 -13.45 -44.85 -1.31
C CYS A 290 -12.95 -46.20 -0.76
N LEU A 291 -13.45 -46.56 0.43
CA LEU A 291 -13.16 -47.84 1.05
C LEU A 291 -13.65 -48.99 0.14
N PRO A 292 -13.03 -50.19 0.24
CA PRO A 292 -13.48 -51.36 -0.51
C PRO A 292 -14.98 -51.63 -0.35
N GLY A 293 -15.67 -51.93 -1.45
CA GLY A 293 -17.14 -52.08 -1.49
C GLY A 293 -17.92 -50.79 -1.78
N TYR A 294 -17.26 -49.64 -1.88
CA TYR A 294 -17.86 -48.36 -2.28
C TYR A 294 -17.30 -47.90 -3.62
N GLY A 295 -18.15 -47.33 -4.46
CA GLY A 295 -17.77 -46.74 -5.75
C GLY A 295 -17.96 -45.23 -5.74
N GLY A 296 -16.96 -44.49 -6.21
CA GLY A 296 -17.03 -43.03 -6.21
C GLY A 296 -15.68 -42.33 -6.22
N ASN A 297 -15.71 -41.00 -6.30
CA ASN A 297 -14.53 -40.15 -6.45
C ASN A 297 -13.84 -39.78 -5.12
N GLY A 298 -14.09 -40.51 -4.03
CA GLY A 298 -13.56 -40.23 -2.70
C GLY A 298 -14.29 -39.12 -1.92
N PHE A 299 -14.96 -38.19 -2.60
CA PHE A 299 -15.81 -37.16 -1.99
C PHE A 299 -17.29 -37.55 -1.93
N ASN A 300 -17.69 -38.50 -2.78
CA ASN A 300 -19.00 -39.13 -2.77
C ASN A 300 -18.79 -40.62 -2.96
N CYS A 301 -18.83 -41.36 -1.87
CA CYS A 301 -18.67 -42.81 -1.87
C CYS A 301 -20.02 -43.45 -1.59
N SER A 302 -20.49 -44.27 -2.53
CA SER A 302 -21.78 -44.93 -2.37
C SER A 302 -21.69 -46.42 -2.69
N THR A 303 -22.51 -47.21 -1.99
CA THR A 303 -22.78 -48.61 -2.33
C THR A 303 -23.90 -48.72 -3.38
N VAL A 304 -24.54 -47.60 -3.72
CA VAL A 304 -25.60 -47.56 -4.71
C VAL A 304 -25.00 -47.78 -6.09
N LYS A 305 -25.63 -48.65 -6.89
CA LYS A 305 -25.19 -49.06 -8.23
C LYS A 305 -25.44 -47.97 -9.29
N ASN A 306 -25.20 -46.72 -8.94
CA ASN A 306 -25.33 -45.57 -9.83
C ASN A 306 -23.97 -44.92 -10.15
N SER A 307 -22.92 -45.20 -9.38
CA SER A 307 -21.55 -44.69 -9.65
C SER A 307 -21.06 -45.08 -11.05
N CYS A 308 -21.44 -46.26 -11.54
CA CYS A 308 -21.13 -46.76 -12.89
C CYS A 308 -21.82 -45.99 -14.04
N LEU A 309 -22.88 -45.21 -13.75
CA LEU A 309 -23.64 -44.47 -14.76
C LEU A 309 -22.87 -43.23 -15.25
N ASP A 310 -21.98 -42.71 -14.41
CA ASP A 310 -21.14 -41.58 -14.78
C ASP A 310 -20.14 -42.03 -15.87
N LYS A 311 -19.85 -41.14 -16.82
CA LYS A 311 -18.80 -41.40 -17.81
C LYS A 311 -17.44 -41.40 -17.11
N PHE A 312 -16.53 -42.28 -17.50
CA PHE A 312 -15.17 -42.25 -16.96
C PHE A 312 -14.50 -40.90 -17.23
N ASP A 313 -13.90 -40.31 -16.20
CA ASP A 313 -13.16 -39.05 -16.27
C ASP A 313 -11.69 -39.35 -16.55
N ARG A 314 -11.20 -38.92 -17.72
CA ARG A 314 -9.82 -39.21 -18.14
C ARG A 314 -8.78 -38.49 -17.30
N ASN A 315 -9.16 -37.44 -16.57
CA ASN A 315 -8.26 -36.72 -15.68
C ASN A 315 -7.66 -37.63 -14.60
N TYR A 316 -8.33 -38.73 -14.26
CA TYR A 316 -7.80 -39.73 -13.33
C TYR A 316 -6.52 -40.43 -13.83
N MET A 317 -6.22 -40.39 -15.13
CA MET A 317 -5.03 -41.00 -15.71
C MET A 317 -3.84 -40.02 -15.81
N GLU A 318 -4.02 -38.77 -15.39
CA GLU A 318 -2.94 -37.78 -15.42
C GLU A 318 -1.94 -38.00 -14.28
N GLN A 319 -0.77 -37.35 -14.40
CA GLN A 319 0.23 -37.33 -13.34
C GLN A 319 0.11 -36.01 -12.58
N CYS A 320 -0.43 -36.07 -11.36
CA CYS A 320 -0.71 -34.90 -10.54
C CYS A 320 -0.31 -35.08 -9.06
N GLY A 321 0.03 -36.31 -8.66
CA GLY A 321 0.48 -36.66 -7.33
C GLY A 321 2.00 -36.77 -7.26
N SER A 322 2.47 -37.41 -6.20
CA SER A 322 3.90 -37.61 -5.91
C SER A 322 4.44 -38.93 -6.50
N GLU A 323 3.97 -39.35 -7.68
CA GLU A 323 4.36 -40.59 -8.36
C GLU A 323 4.00 -41.90 -7.60
N ALA A 324 2.91 -41.88 -6.84
CA ALA A 324 2.44 -43.04 -6.06
C ALA A 324 1.36 -43.82 -6.82
N TRP A 325 1.70 -44.27 -8.03
CA TRP A 325 0.80 -44.98 -8.93
C TRP A 325 0.23 -46.25 -8.31
N ARG A 326 -1.09 -46.40 -8.38
CA ARG A 326 -1.81 -47.57 -7.91
C ARG A 326 -2.85 -48.03 -8.92
N GLU A 327 -3.20 -49.30 -8.86
CA GLU A 327 -4.20 -49.89 -9.75
C GLU A 327 -5.60 -49.45 -9.31
N HIS A 328 -6.38 -48.91 -10.24
CA HIS A 328 -7.81 -48.62 -10.08
C HIS A 328 -8.58 -49.12 -11.29
N TYR A 329 -9.89 -49.18 -11.17
CA TYR A 329 -10.78 -49.76 -12.17
C TYR A 329 -11.92 -48.80 -12.48
N TYR A 330 -12.42 -48.84 -13.72
CA TYR A 330 -13.62 -48.12 -14.14
C TYR A 330 -14.47 -48.98 -15.07
N LEU A 331 -15.77 -48.77 -15.11
CA LEU A 331 -16.64 -49.41 -16.10
C LEU A 331 -16.48 -48.71 -17.44
N ASP A 332 -15.96 -49.41 -18.44
CA ASP A 332 -15.95 -48.96 -19.82
C ASP A 332 -17.36 -49.08 -20.43
N HIS A 333 -17.90 -47.94 -20.86
CA HIS A 333 -19.26 -47.87 -21.39
C HIS A 333 -19.40 -48.46 -22.79
N GLU A 334 -18.33 -48.62 -23.55
CA GLU A 334 -18.34 -49.22 -24.89
C GLU A 334 -18.30 -50.74 -24.77
N THR A 335 -17.35 -51.27 -23.99
CA THR A 335 -17.16 -52.71 -23.84
C THR A 335 -18.08 -53.34 -22.79
N LYS A 336 -18.69 -52.51 -21.93
CA LYS A 336 -19.49 -52.92 -20.76
C LYS A 336 -18.70 -53.77 -19.76
N ARG A 337 -17.39 -53.55 -19.68
CA ARG A 337 -16.48 -54.25 -18.76
C ARG A 337 -15.63 -53.28 -17.95
N CYS A 338 -15.28 -53.69 -16.75
CA CYS A 338 -14.35 -53.05 -15.85
C CYS A 338 -12.95 -53.15 -16.43
N SER A 339 -12.34 -51.99 -16.65
CA SER A 339 -11.00 -51.85 -17.20
C SER A 339 -10.07 -51.26 -16.16
N MET A 340 -8.84 -51.77 -16.10
CA MET A 340 -7.80 -51.29 -15.20
C MET A 340 -7.15 -50.01 -15.76
N PHE A 341 -6.80 -49.10 -14.87
CA PHE A 341 -5.94 -47.96 -15.17
C PHE A 341 -5.03 -47.62 -13.97
N TRP A 342 -3.96 -46.88 -14.24
CA TRP A 342 -3.06 -46.36 -13.22
C TRP A 342 -3.58 -45.03 -12.68
N TYR A 343 -3.69 -44.93 -11.36
CA TYR A 343 -4.20 -43.76 -10.65
C TYR A 343 -3.14 -43.18 -9.73
N ASP A 344 -2.87 -41.88 -9.86
CA ASP A 344 -1.89 -41.13 -9.04
C ASP A 344 -2.58 -40.19 -8.03
N GLY A 345 -3.90 -40.34 -7.82
CA GLY A 345 -4.65 -39.49 -6.88
C GLY A 345 -5.28 -38.24 -7.48
N CYS A 346 -5.39 -38.16 -8.80
CA CYS A 346 -5.92 -36.96 -9.45
C CYS A 346 -7.39 -36.71 -9.15
N PRO A 347 -7.76 -35.48 -8.81
CA PRO A 347 -9.15 -35.15 -8.54
C PRO A 347 -9.96 -35.30 -9.83
N GLY A 348 -11.16 -35.84 -9.69
CA GLY A 348 -12.08 -35.96 -10.80
C GLY A 348 -13.53 -35.91 -10.34
N THR A 349 -14.40 -35.70 -11.32
CA THR A 349 -15.82 -35.47 -11.06
C THR A 349 -16.66 -36.72 -11.19
N SER A 350 -16.14 -37.73 -11.90
CA SER A 350 -16.87 -38.96 -12.18
C SER A 350 -16.81 -39.92 -11.01
N ARG A 351 -17.96 -40.48 -10.63
CA ARG A 351 -18.02 -41.57 -9.65
C ARG A 351 -17.68 -42.93 -10.25
N ASN A 352 -17.45 -43.02 -11.56
CA ASN A 352 -17.08 -44.25 -12.25
C ASN A 352 -15.57 -44.55 -12.07
N ILE A 353 -15.19 -44.79 -10.82
CA ILE A 353 -13.83 -45.12 -10.39
C ILE A 353 -13.94 -46.01 -9.13
N PHE A 354 -13.14 -47.06 -9.09
CA PHE A 354 -13.19 -48.10 -8.05
C PHE A 354 -11.78 -48.52 -7.66
N SER A 355 -11.54 -48.68 -6.36
CA SER A 355 -10.24 -49.09 -5.81
C SER A 355 -9.93 -50.58 -6.00
N SER A 356 -10.91 -51.40 -6.40
CA SER A 356 -10.71 -52.83 -6.66
C SER A 356 -11.57 -53.35 -7.82
N LEU A 357 -11.06 -54.36 -8.53
CA LEU A 357 -11.76 -55.00 -9.63
C LEU A 357 -13.09 -55.62 -9.18
N SER A 358 -13.09 -56.33 -8.05
CA SER A 358 -14.29 -56.98 -7.50
C SER A 358 -15.41 -55.97 -7.24
N THR A 359 -15.08 -54.81 -6.65
CA THR A 359 -16.08 -53.75 -6.41
C THR A 359 -16.67 -53.24 -7.72
N CYS A 360 -15.84 -53.02 -8.75
CA CYS A 360 -16.33 -52.61 -10.07
C CYS A 360 -17.25 -53.67 -10.70
N GLU A 361 -16.83 -54.94 -10.71
CA GLU A 361 -17.59 -56.04 -11.31
C GLU A 361 -18.94 -56.25 -10.61
N GLU A 362 -18.94 -56.30 -9.26
CA GLU A 362 -20.13 -56.51 -8.45
C GLU A 362 -21.11 -55.34 -8.54
N MET A 363 -20.62 -54.10 -8.58
CA MET A 363 -21.48 -52.93 -8.68
C MET A 363 -22.03 -52.72 -10.09
N CYS A 364 -21.25 -53.05 -11.12
CA CYS A 364 -21.50 -52.58 -12.49
C CYS A 364 -21.73 -53.69 -13.52
N GLU A 365 -20.80 -54.64 -13.66
CA GLU A 365 -20.88 -55.69 -14.68
C GLU A 365 -22.00 -56.69 -14.37
N GLN A 366 -21.95 -57.29 -13.18
CA GLN A 366 -22.86 -58.37 -12.78
C GLN A 366 -24.31 -57.87 -12.71
N THR A 367 -24.48 -56.59 -12.43
CA THR A 367 -25.77 -55.92 -12.22
C THR A 367 -26.40 -55.43 -13.52
N ASN A 368 -25.64 -55.42 -14.63
CA ASN A 368 -26.06 -54.95 -15.94
C ASN A 368 -26.70 -53.54 -15.90
N VAL A 369 -26.18 -52.66 -15.04
CA VAL A 369 -26.77 -51.35 -14.71
C VAL A 369 -26.98 -50.48 -15.96
N LEU A 370 -25.98 -50.39 -16.85
CA LEU A 370 -26.10 -49.60 -18.08
C LEU A 370 -27.20 -50.13 -19.03
N THR A 371 -27.36 -51.45 -19.09
CA THR A 371 -28.40 -52.10 -19.92
C THR A 371 -29.80 -51.85 -19.35
N ARG A 372 -29.92 -51.83 -18.02
CA ARG A 372 -31.19 -51.54 -17.31
C ARG A 372 -31.57 -50.06 -17.40
N ALA A 373 -30.60 -49.14 -17.27
CA ALA A 373 -30.85 -47.70 -17.36
C ALA A 373 -31.33 -47.27 -18.76
N ARG A 374 -30.82 -47.90 -19.83
CA ARG A 374 -31.23 -47.60 -21.21
C ARG A 374 -32.71 -47.95 -21.48
N LYS A 375 -33.21 -49.04 -20.89
CA LYS A 375 -34.64 -49.42 -20.95
C LYS A 375 -35.58 -48.42 -20.26
N PHE A 376 -35.08 -47.65 -19.29
CA PHE A 376 -35.86 -46.62 -18.60
C PHE A 376 -36.02 -45.35 -19.45
N TRP A 377 -35.00 -44.99 -20.21
CA TRP A 377 -35.03 -43.80 -21.08
C TRP A 377 -35.89 -44.01 -22.35
N GLU A 378 -35.96 -45.24 -22.87
CA GLU A 378 -36.80 -45.56 -24.04
C GLU A 378 -38.31 -45.61 -23.72
N ASN A 379 -38.69 -45.81 -22.45
CA ASN A 379 -40.09 -45.97 -22.03
C ASN A 379 -40.74 -44.71 -21.41
N GLY A 380 -40.09 -43.54 -21.52
CA GLY A 380 -40.74 -42.23 -21.35
C GLY A 380 -41.54 -42.03 -20.06
N LEU A 381 -40.88 -41.95 -18.91
CA LEU A 381 -41.45 -41.35 -17.70
C LEU A 381 -40.42 -40.41 -17.07
N ARG A 382 -40.84 -39.15 -16.87
CA ARG A 382 -40.08 -38.09 -16.19
C ARG A 382 -39.61 -38.56 -14.82
N ALA A 383 -38.35 -38.25 -14.51
CA ALA A 383 -37.71 -38.56 -13.25
C ALA A 383 -38.40 -37.85 -12.06
N GLU A 384 -38.99 -38.65 -11.17
CA GLU A 384 -38.87 -38.44 -9.73
C GLU A 384 -38.12 -39.65 -9.18
N ILE A 385 -36.96 -39.40 -8.58
CA ILE A 385 -36.14 -40.40 -7.91
C ILE A 385 -36.85 -40.72 -6.59
N VAL A 386 -37.59 -41.82 -6.53
CA VAL A 386 -37.99 -42.44 -5.27
C VAL A 386 -36.96 -43.52 -4.95
N GLY A 387 -36.39 -43.43 -3.75
CA GLY A 387 -35.36 -44.33 -3.25
C GLY A 387 -35.74 -45.80 -3.42
N LEU A 388 -34.76 -46.59 -3.86
CA LEU A 388 -34.82 -48.05 -3.79
C LEU A 388 -34.09 -48.46 -2.51
N GLU A 389 -34.82 -48.43 -1.39
CA GLU A 389 -34.56 -49.36 -0.28
C GLU A 389 -35.08 -50.74 -0.69
N THR A 390 -34.21 -51.74 -0.62
CA THR A 390 -34.59 -53.13 -0.33
C THR A 390 -33.66 -53.65 0.74
#